data_AF-A0A354AZW1-F1
#
_entry.id   AF-A0A354AZW1-F1
#
_cell.length_a   1.000
_cell.length_b   1.000
_cell.length_c   1.000
_cell.angle_alpha   90.00
_cell.angle_beta   90.00
_cell.angle_gamma   90.00
#
_symmetry.space_group_name_H-M   'P 1'
#
loop_
_entity.id
_entity.type
_entity.pdbx_description
1 polymer ?
#
loop_
_entity_poly.entity_id
_entity_poly.type
_entity_poly.pdbx_seq_one_letter_code
_entity_poly.pdbx_strand_id
1 'polypeptide(L)'
;LQEQGFDAEIDSYLDSAEYQNRFGEEVVPYLHGWDYNVGQQGLQFSYMLQLARGVGASVRGDLLKNQSRLNPSVHAGEALPVISPNAAGAGFRKVVSDGVARQGVGAGEEGRMFRVEISGFCNYRLHKRSNRVRFIPFNKMLEYQQQIHREGGRIASITPVN
;
A
#
# COMPACT_ATOMS: atom_id res chain seq x y z
N LEU A 1 -12.46 -18.75 14.55
CA LEU A 1 -11.50 -18.50 15.67
C LEU A 1 -12.12 -18.43 17.06
N GLN A 2 -13.06 -17.50 17.33
CA GLN A 2 -13.54 -17.25 18.71
C GLN A 2 -14.42 -18.37 19.28
N GLU A 3 -15.19 -19.05 18.44
CA GLU A 3 -16.13 -20.08 18.89
C GLU A 3 -15.53 -21.50 18.85
N GLN A 4 -14.83 -21.84 17.77
CA GLN A 4 -14.38 -23.21 17.47
C GLN A 4 -12.85 -23.39 17.52
N GLY A 5 -12.10 -22.34 17.88
CA GLY A 5 -10.65 -22.40 18.01
C GLY A 5 -9.87 -22.17 16.73
N PHE A 6 -8.58 -22.53 16.77
CA PHE A 6 -7.58 -22.29 15.72
C PHE A 6 -7.66 -23.32 14.59
N ASP A 7 -7.78 -24.61 14.92
CA ASP A 7 -7.81 -25.68 13.91
C ASP A 7 -9.04 -25.52 13.00
N ALA A 8 -10.22 -25.30 13.59
CA ALA A 8 -11.44 -25.02 12.83
C ALA A 8 -11.36 -23.74 11.96
N GLU A 9 -10.57 -22.74 12.37
CA GLU A 9 -10.34 -21.56 11.54
C GLU A 9 -9.52 -21.94 10.30
N ILE A 10 -8.48 -22.76 10.44
CA ILE A 10 -7.69 -23.27 9.30
C ILE A 10 -8.58 -24.10 8.37
N ASP A 11 -9.34 -25.05 8.93
CA ASP A 11 -10.21 -25.94 8.17
C ASP A 11 -11.26 -25.15 7.38
N SER A 12 -11.74 -24.02 7.93
CA SER A 12 -12.70 -23.16 7.21
C SER A 12 -12.16 -22.56 5.90
N TYR A 13 -10.84 -22.39 5.78
CA TYR A 13 -10.21 -21.96 4.52
C TYR A 13 -10.00 -23.15 3.58
N LEU A 14 -9.57 -24.30 4.10
CA LEU A 14 -9.25 -25.49 3.31
C LEU A 14 -10.50 -26.16 2.73
N ASP A 15 -11.55 -26.31 3.53
CA ASP A 15 -12.83 -26.93 3.15
C ASP A 15 -13.77 -25.94 2.44
N SER A 16 -13.26 -24.76 2.07
CA SER A 16 -14.06 -23.74 1.40
C SER A 16 -14.33 -24.10 -0.06
N ALA A 17 -15.50 -23.73 -0.55
CA ALA A 17 -15.81 -23.83 -1.98
C ALA A 17 -14.84 -23.01 -2.84
N GLU A 18 -14.25 -21.93 -2.31
CA GLU A 18 -13.21 -21.17 -3.03
C GLU A 18 -11.96 -22.02 -3.28
N TYR A 19 -11.47 -22.69 -2.23
CA TYR A 19 -10.27 -23.53 -2.33
C TYR A 19 -10.52 -24.70 -3.29
N GLN A 20 -11.65 -25.41 -3.13
CA GLN A 20 -11.98 -26.56 -3.98
C GLN A 20 -12.15 -26.18 -5.45
N ASN A 21 -12.84 -25.07 -5.75
CA ASN A 21 -13.04 -24.63 -7.13
C ASN A 21 -11.75 -24.15 -7.80
N ARG A 22 -10.77 -23.65 -7.03
CA ARG A 22 -9.53 -23.09 -7.59
C ARG A 22 -8.38 -24.08 -7.66
N PHE A 23 -8.15 -24.86 -6.61
CA PHE A 23 -7.00 -25.75 -6.49
C PHE A 23 -7.41 -27.23 -6.54
N GLY A 24 -8.58 -27.56 -6.01
CA GLY A 24 -9.00 -28.96 -5.83
C GLY A 24 -8.02 -29.72 -4.94
N GLU A 25 -7.89 -31.03 -5.18
CA GLU A 25 -7.11 -31.94 -4.31
C GLU A 25 -5.72 -32.28 -4.87
N GLU A 26 -5.51 -32.11 -6.18
CA GLU A 26 -4.29 -32.59 -6.87
C GLU A 26 -3.29 -31.49 -7.24
N VAL A 27 -3.57 -30.22 -6.90
CA VAL A 27 -2.73 -29.07 -7.27
C VAL A 27 -2.21 -28.35 -6.03
N VAL A 28 -0.90 -28.03 -6.04
CA VAL A 28 -0.29 -27.21 -4.99
C VAL A 28 -0.78 -25.76 -5.10
N PRO A 29 -1.25 -25.14 -4.00
CA PRO A 29 -1.69 -23.75 -4.01
C PRO A 29 -0.61 -22.80 -4.52
N TYR A 30 -1.04 -21.88 -5.38
CA TYR A 30 -0.21 -20.83 -5.96
C TYR A 30 -0.86 -19.47 -5.73
N LEU A 31 -0.04 -18.41 -5.72
CA LEU A 31 -0.55 -17.04 -5.61
C LEU A 31 -1.49 -16.75 -6.79
N HIS A 32 -2.58 -16.04 -6.52
CA HIS A 32 -3.55 -15.61 -7.52
C HIS A 32 -4.11 -14.23 -7.16
N GLY A 33 -4.92 -13.64 -8.04
CA GLY A 33 -5.53 -12.33 -7.83
C GLY A 33 -4.94 -11.18 -8.64
N TRP A 34 -4.14 -11.49 -9.67
CA TRP A 34 -3.81 -10.55 -10.74
C TRP A 34 -4.96 -10.37 -11.73
N ASP A 35 -5.65 -11.46 -12.04
CA ASP A 35 -6.83 -11.47 -12.88
C ASP A 35 -8.10 -11.20 -12.06
N TYR A 36 -9.17 -10.80 -12.74
CA TYR A 36 -10.48 -10.63 -12.13
C TYR A 36 -11.22 -11.96 -12.03
N ASN A 37 -11.57 -12.35 -10.81
CA ASN A 37 -12.45 -13.48 -10.52
C ASN A 37 -13.79 -13.00 -9.96
N VAL A 38 -14.80 -13.87 -10.04
CA VAL A 38 -16.13 -13.61 -9.48
C VAL A 38 -15.99 -13.31 -7.98
N GLY A 39 -16.56 -12.19 -7.53
CA GLY A 39 -16.50 -11.75 -6.13
C GLY A 39 -15.26 -10.93 -5.76
N GLN A 40 -14.29 -10.74 -6.66
CA GLN A 40 -13.12 -9.91 -6.36
C GLN A 40 -13.41 -8.42 -6.50
N GLN A 41 -12.92 -7.65 -5.54
CA GLN A 41 -12.93 -6.20 -5.55
C GLN A 41 -11.61 -5.66 -6.10
N GLY A 42 -11.64 -4.56 -6.87
CA GLY A 42 -10.43 -3.97 -7.46
C GLY A 42 -9.35 -3.57 -6.44
N LEU A 43 -9.73 -3.28 -5.20
CA LEU A 43 -8.80 -3.00 -4.10
C LEU A 43 -7.93 -4.21 -3.71
N GLN A 44 -8.42 -5.44 -3.90
CA GLN A 44 -7.69 -6.66 -3.55
C GLN A 44 -6.40 -6.81 -4.34
N PHE A 45 -6.37 -6.34 -5.59
CA PHE A 45 -5.16 -6.30 -6.40
C PHE A 45 -4.04 -5.50 -5.72
N SER A 46 -4.38 -4.33 -5.19
CA SER A 46 -3.41 -3.48 -4.49
C SER A 46 -2.91 -4.13 -3.20
N TYR A 47 -3.79 -4.82 -2.47
CA TYR A 47 -3.46 -5.52 -1.23
C TYR A 47 -2.54 -6.71 -1.46
N MET A 48 -2.83 -7.50 -2.50
CA MET A 48 -1.99 -8.60 -2.92
C MET A 48 -0.56 -8.12 -3.24
N LEU A 49 -0.41 -7.06 -4.03
CA LEU A 49 0.92 -6.54 -4.40
C LEU A 49 1.66 -5.84 -3.25
N GLN A 50 0.93 -5.43 -2.21
CA GLN A 50 1.56 -5.08 -0.95
C GLN A 50 2.15 -6.33 -0.30
N LEU A 51 1.37 -7.39 -0.09
CA LEU A 51 1.87 -8.61 0.57
C LEU A 51 2.97 -9.33 -0.23
N ALA A 52 2.78 -9.52 -1.54
CA ALA A 52 3.70 -10.22 -2.44
C ALA A 52 4.78 -9.28 -2.98
N ARG A 53 5.90 -9.12 -2.25
CA ARG A 53 7.02 -8.22 -2.60
C ARG A 53 8.10 -8.86 -3.48
N GLY A 54 7.75 -9.91 -4.22
CA GLY A 54 8.68 -10.66 -5.08
C GLY A 54 9.33 -11.86 -4.38
N VAL A 55 10.15 -12.61 -5.12
CA VAL A 55 10.68 -13.94 -4.70
C VAL A 55 11.67 -13.90 -3.53
N GLY A 56 12.36 -12.78 -3.34
CA GLY A 56 13.29 -12.60 -2.21
C GLY A 56 12.62 -12.11 -0.93
N ALA A 57 11.31 -11.84 -0.96
CA ALA A 57 10.58 -11.34 0.19
C ALA A 57 10.15 -12.48 1.11
N SER A 58 10.15 -12.19 2.41
CA SER A 58 9.63 -13.11 3.43
C SER A 58 8.80 -12.32 4.43
N VAL A 59 7.76 -12.95 4.98
CA VAL A 59 6.95 -12.38 6.06
C VAL A 59 7.82 -11.95 7.25
N ARG A 60 8.87 -12.71 7.58
CA ARG A 60 9.82 -12.35 8.66
C ARG A 60 10.77 -11.23 8.27
N GLY A 61 11.11 -11.12 6.99
CA GLY A 61 12.00 -10.09 6.45
C GLY A 61 11.28 -8.78 6.13
N ASP A 62 9.98 -8.69 6.39
CA ASP A 62 9.19 -7.50 6.12
C ASP A 62 9.59 -6.34 7.03
N LEU A 63 9.55 -5.12 6.49
CA LEU A 63 9.80 -3.87 7.21
C LEU A 63 8.85 -3.68 8.39
N LEU A 64 7.63 -4.24 8.31
CA LEU A 64 6.62 -4.17 9.37
C LEU A 64 6.78 -5.27 10.44
N LYS A 65 7.70 -6.22 10.28
CA LYS A 65 7.88 -7.36 11.18
C LYS A 65 6.53 -8.05 11.46
N ASN A 66 6.08 -8.07 12.72
CA ASN A 66 4.85 -8.71 13.14
C ASN A 66 3.61 -7.79 13.05
N GLN A 67 3.74 -6.57 12.54
CA GLN A 67 2.61 -5.65 12.39
C GLN A 67 1.83 -5.97 11.11
N SER A 68 0.50 -5.93 11.19
CA SER A 68 -0.34 -6.10 10.00
C SER A 68 -0.13 -4.95 9.02
N ARG A 69 0.13 -5.32 7.76
CA ARG A 69 0.42 -4.39 6.67
C ARG A 69 -0.82 -3.67 6.15
N LEU A 70 -1.95 -4.36 6.18
CA LEU A 70 -3.16 -3.93 5.52
C LEU A 70 -4.26 -3.51 6.48
N ASN A 71 -4.11 -3.76 7.79
CA ASN A 71 -5.15 -3.50 8.79
C ASN A 71 -5.89 -2.15 8.63
N PRO A 72 -5.19 -0.99 8.60
CA PRO A 72 -5.88 0.28 8.47
C PRO A 72 -6.60 0.45 7.12
N SER A 73 -6.03 -0.08 6.04
CA SER A 73 -6.59 0.05 4.69
C SER A 73 -7.78 -0.86 4.46
N VAL A 74 -7.71 -2.10 4.94
CA VAL A 74 -8.80 -3.07 4.86
C VAL A 74 -10.00 -2.57 5.65
N HIS A 75 -9.80 -2.07 6.87
CA HIS A 75 -10.89 -1.50 7.66
C HIS A 75 -11.48 -0.22 7.06
N ALA A 76 -10.69 0.59 6.38
CA ALA A 76 -11.16 1.79 5.69
C ALA A 76 -11.75 1.51 4.29
N GLY A 77 -11.62 0.28 3.77
CA GLY A 77 -11.97 -0.04 2.38
C GLY A 77 -11.15 0.74 1.35
N GLU A 78 -9.94 1.18 1.69
CA GLU A 78 -9.13 2.09 0.88
C GLU A 78 -8.03 1.34 0.10
N ALA A 79 -8.02 1.52 -1.22
CA ALA A 79 -6.95 1.00 -2.07
C ALA A 79 -5.58 1.60 -1.71
N LEU A 80 -4.53 0.80 -1.88
CA LEU A 80 -3.15 1.23 -1.66
C LEU A 80 -2.44 1.48 -3.01
N PRO A 81 -1.50 2.43 -3.07
CA PRO A 81 -0.68 2.59 -4.26
C PRO A 81 0.23 1.36 -4.43
N VAL A 82 0.33 0.90 -5.67
CA VAL A 82 1.21 -0.21 -6.05
C VAL A 82 2.60 0.34 -6.31
N ILE A 83 3.56 -0.05 -5.46
CA ILE A 83 4.96 0.38 -5.56
C ILE A 83 5.79 -0.85 -5.91
N SER A 84 6.60 -0.79 -6.96
CA SER A 84 7.51 -1.88 -7.30
C SER A 84 8.48 -2.17 -6.14
N PRO A 85 8.72 -3.44 -5.75
CA PRO A 85 9.66 -3.80 -4.69
C PRO A 85 11.10 -3.33 -4.94
N ASN A 86 11.50 -3.20 -6.21
CA ASN A 86 12.84 -2.77 -6.61
C ASN A 86 12.96 -1.24 -6.79
N ALA A 87 11.88 -0.48 -6.58
CA ALA A 87 11.92 0.96 -6.71
C ALA A 87 12.71 1.61 -5.57
N ALA A 88 13.38 2.74 -5.83
CA ALA A 88 14.14 3.48 -4.82
C ALA A 88 13.28 3.96 -3.62
N GLY A 89 11.96 4.13 -3.82
CA GLY A 89 11.00 4.48 -2.78
C GLY A 89 10.26 3.31 -2.15
N ALA A 90 10.67 2.06 -2.41
CA ALA A 90 9.97 0.85 -1.99
C ALA A 90 9.85 0.65 -0.47
N GLY A 91 10.64 1.37 0.32
CA GLY A 91 10.59 1.39 1.79
C GLY A 91 9.53 2.32 2.39
N PHE A 92 8.66 2.92 1.56
CA PHE A 92 7.59 3.77 2.07
C PHE A 92 6.58 2.97 2.89
N ARG A 93 6.21 3.54 4.04
CA ARG A 93 5.16 3.04 4.91
C ARG A 93 4.10 4.12 5.08
N LYS A 94 2.85 3.81 4.70
CA LYS A 94 1.71 4.69 4.94
C LYS A 94 1.51 4.90 6.45
N VAL A 95 1.35 6.16 6.83
CA VAL A 95 0.96 6.58 8.17
C VAL A 95 -0.41 7.23 8.06
N VAL A 96 -1.36 6.78 8.88
CA VAL A 96 -2.79 7.15 8.77
C VAL A 96 -3.03 8.65 8.91
N SER A 97 -2.19 9.36 9.67
CA SER A 97 -2.36 10.78 10.00
C SER A 97 -1.41 11.73 9.24
N ASP A 98 -0.76 11.28 8.18
CA ASP A 98 0.27 12.09 7.52
C ASP A 98 -0.25 12.81 6.27
N GLY A 99 -0.09 14.14 6.29
CA GLY A 99 -0.55 15.06 5.25
C GLY A 99 -1.99 15.55 5.46
N VAL A 100 -2.18 16.86 5.33
CA VAL A 100 -3.52 17.48 5.26
C VAL A 100 -3.75 17.88 3.81
N ALA A 101 -4.76 17.30 3.17
CA ALA A 101 -5.24 17.79 1.89
C ALA A 101 -6.15 19.00 2.14
N ARG A 102 -6.01 20.07 1.34
CA ARG A 102 -7.02 21.12 1.32
C ARG A 102 -8.30 20.54 0.72
N GLN A 103 -9.37 20.55 1.50
CA GLN A 103 -10.72 20.15 1.07
C GLN A 103 -11.64 21.38 1.11
N GLY A 104 -12.53 21.52 0.13
CA GLY A 104 -13.53 22.60 0.07
C GLY A 104 -13.40 23.52 -1.15
N VAL A 105 -14.18 24.60 -1.13
CA VAL A 105 -14.21 25.61 -2.21
C VAL A 105 -12.83 26.27 -2.33
N GLY A 106 -12.24 26.21 -3.52
CA GLY A 106 -10.87 26.68 -3.79
C GLY A 106 -9.79 25.59 -3.78
N ALA A 107 -10.09 24.35 -3.37
CA ALA A 107 -9.12 23.25 -3.39
C ALA A 107 -8.60 22.90 -4.79
N GLY A 108 -9.42 23.15 -5.83
CA GLY A 108 -9.07 22.94 -7.24
C GLY A 108 -8.62 24.20 -7.99
N GLU A 109 -8.52 25.37 -7.35
CA GLU A 109 -8.12 26.62 -8.03
C GLU A 109 -6.70 26.54 -8.59
N GLU A 110 -5.80 25.84 -7.90
CA GLU A 110 -4.41 25.61 -8.34
C GLU A 110 -4.27 24.37 -9.25
N GLY A 111 -5.39 23.75 -9.66
CA GLY A 111 -5.45 22.55 -10.48
C GLY A 111 -5.67 21.25 -9.71
N ARG A 112 -5.48 20.10 -10.37
CA ARG A 112 -5.62 18.77 -9.73
C ARG A 112 -4.55 18.60 -8.65
N MET A 113 -4.97 18.10 -7.50
CA MET A 113 -4.10 17.78 -6.38
C MET A 113 -3.56 16.36 -6.51
N PHE A 114 -2.29 16.18 -6.15
CA PHE A 114 -1.62 14.89 -6.14
C PHE A 114 -1.12 14.57 -4.74
N ARG A 115 -1.42 13.37 -4.26
CA ARG A 115 -0.83 12.79 -3.06
C ARG A 115 0.50 12.18 -3.46
N VAL A 116 1.58 12.75 -2.93
CA VAL A 116 2.95 12.31 -3.16
C VAL A 116 3.46 11.64 -1.89
N GLU A 117 3.73 10.35 -1.99
CA GLU A 117 4.33 9.54 -0.93
C GLU A 117 5.85 9.55 -1.09
N ILE A 118 6.55 9.92 -0.02
CA ILE A 118 7.99 10.16 -0.03
C ILE A 118 8.63 9.30 1.06
N SER A 119 9.73 8.65 0.72
CA SER A 119 10.55 7.85 1.60
C SER A 119 11.98 8.38 1.66
N GLY A 120 12.75 7.94 2.65
CA GLY A 120 14.21 8.09 2.64
C GLY A 120 14.73 9.48 3.04
N PHE A 121 13.93 10.36 3.65
CA PHE A 121 14.49 11.58 4.22
C PHE A 121 15.51 11.23 5.32
N CYS A 122 16.74 11.70 5.17
CA CYS A 122 17.86 11.38 6.04
C CYS A 122 18.28 12.55 6.94
N ASN A 123 17.84 13.78 6.64
CA ASN A 123 18.19 14.96 7.42
C ASN A 123 17.25 15.13 8.63
N TYR A 124 17.66 14.63 9.79
CA TYR A 124 16.87 14.68 11.02
C TYR A 124 16.51 16.10 11.48
N ARG A 125 17.39 17.09 11.21
CA ARG A 125 17.15 18.49 11.58
C ARG A 125 15.94 19.07 10.86
N LEU A 126 15.75 18.70 9.60
CA LEU A 126 14.63 19.16 8.76
C LEU A 126 13.41 18.22 8.85
N HIS A 127 13.66 16.91 8.97
CA HIS A 127 12.63 15.89 8.94
C HIS A 127 12.74 14.97 10.16
N LYS A 128 11.80 15.12 11.10
CA LYS A 128 11.66 14.22 12.26
C LYS A 128 11.27 12.77 11.89
N ARG A 129 10.85 12.53 10.65
CA ARG A 129 10.45 11.23 10.11
C ARG A 129 10.98 11.06 8.69
N SER A 130 11.42 9.87 8.35
CA SER A 130 11.98 9.53 7.03
C SER A 130 10.92 9.41 5.94
N ASN A 131 9.74 8.88 6.29
CA ASN A 131 8.59 8.78 5.41
C ASN A 131 7.68 9.99 5.63
N ARG A 132 7.22 10.60 4.54
CA ARG A 132 6.23 11.68 4.55
C ARG A 132 5.24 11.61 3.39
N VAL A 133 4.05 12.14 3.60
CA VAL A 133 3.05 12.40 2.55
C VAL A 133 2.90 13.91 2.35
N ARG A 134 2.88 14.37 1.10
CA ARG A 134 2.55 15.75 0.75
C ARG A 134 1.42 15.78 -0.28
N PHE A 135 0.53 16.75 -0.17
CA PHE A 135 -0.48 17.05 -1.19
C PHE A 135 -0.01 18.25 -2.00
N ILE A 136 0.22 18.05 -3.30
CA ILE A 136 0.88 19.02 -4.17
C ILE A 136 -0.03 19.28 -5.39
N PRO A 137 -0.33 20.54 -5.73
CA PRO A 137 -1.04 20.87 -6.96
C PRO A 137 -0.14 20.69 -8.20
N PHE A 138 -0.75 20.41 -9.35
CA PHE A 138 -0.02 20.13 -10.59
C PHE A 138 1.01 21.22 -10.96
N ASN A 139 0.63 22.50 -10.81
CA ASN A 139 1.47 23.64 -11.17
C ASN A 139 2.78 23.72 -10.37
N LYS A 140 2.82 23.18 -9.14
CA LYS A 140 4.00 23.19 -8.26
C LYS A 140 4.76 21.86 -8.26
N MET A 141 4.32 20.86 -9.03
CA MET A 141 4.85 19.50 -8.98
C MET A 141 6.35 19.43 -9.25
N LEU A 142 6.83 20.17 -10.25
CA LEU A 142 8.25 20.19 -10.62
C LEU A 142 9.12 20.80 -9.50
N GLU A 143 8.69 21.92 -8.92
CA GLU A 143 9.39 22.58 -7.82
C GLU A 143 9.54 21.64 -6.62
N TYR A 144 8.43 21.01 -6.22
CA TYR A 144 8.44 20.06 -5.11
C TYR A 144 9.30 18.82 -5.41
N GLN A 145 9.26 18.28 -6.63
CA GLN A 145 10.12 17.16 -7.01
C GLN A 145 11.61 17.51 -6.85
N GLN A 146 12.02 18.69 -7.32
CA GLN A 146 13.39 19.15 -7.15
C GLN A 146 13.75 19.33 -5.67
N GLN A 147 12.85 19.92 -4.88
CA GLN A 147 13.05 20.09 -3.43
C GLN A 147 13.23 18.73 -2.74
N ILE A 148 12.35 17.76 -3.01
CA ILE A 148 12.42 16.42 -2.41
C ILE A 148 13.76 15.77 -2.73
N HIS A 149 14.23 15.85 -3.97
CA HIS A 149 15.51 15.28 -4.36
C HIS A 149 16.71 15.99 -3.70
N ARG A 150 16.68 17.33 -3.56
CA ARG A 150 17.70 18.11 -2.84
C ARG A 150 17.75 17.75 -1.35
N GLU A 151 16.60 17.50 -0.75
CA GLU A 151 16.46 17.04 0.64
C GLU A 151 16.83 15.56 0.82
N GLY A 152 17.18 14.85 -0.26
CA GLY A 152 17.59 13.44 -0.26
C GLY A 152 16.44 12.44 -0.26
N GLY A 153 15.19 12.90 -0.33
CA GLY A 153 14.01 12.04 -0.40
C GLY A 153 13.91 11.27 -1.72
N ARG A 154 13.11 10.20 -1.68
CA ARG A 154 12.75 9.34 -2.82
C ARG A 154 11.25 9.24 -2.91
N ILE A 155 10.71 9.51 -4.10
CA ILE A 155 9.28 9.42 -4.34
C ILE A 155 8.91 7.93 -4.49
N ALA A 156 7.92 7.50 -3.71
CA ALA A 156 7.42 6.13 -3.70
C ALA A 156 6.21 5.97 -4.61
N SER A 157 5.23 6.87 -4.49
CA SER A 157 4.04 6.88 -5.34
C SER A 157 3.52 8.31 -5.51
N ILE A 158 2.81 8.52 -6.62
CA ILE A 158 2.08 9.76 -6.92
C ILE A 158 0.68 9.33 -7.34
N THR A 159 -0.34 9.71 -6.57
CA THR A 159 -1.73 9.41 -6.90
C THR A 159 -2.56 10.69 -6.97
N PRO A 160 -3.43 10.84 -7.99
CA PRO A 160 -4.35 11.96 -8.03
C PRO A 160 -5.35 11.87 -6.87
N VAL A 161 -5.70 13.02 -6.31
CA VAL A 161 -6.73 13.16 -5.27
C VAL A 161 -7.88 13.92 -5.90
N ASN A 162 -9.09 13.38 -5.76
CA ASN A 162 -10.32 14.01 -6.22
C ASN A 162 -10.86 14.98 -5.17
#